data_AF-A0A3D3RRF2-F1
#
_entry.id   AF-A0A3D3RRF2-F1
#
_cell.length_a   1.000
_cell.length_b   1.000
_cell.length_c   1.000
_cell.angle_alpha   90.00
_cell.angle_beta   90.00
_cell.angle_gamma   90.00
#
_symmetry.space_group_name_H-M   'P 1'
#
loop_
_entity.id
_entity.type
_entity.pdbx_description
1 polymer ?
#
loop_
_entity_poly.entity_id
_entity_poly.type
_entity_poly.pdbx_seq_one_letter_code
_entity_poly.pdbx_strand_id
1 'polypeptide(L)'
;MSLFLLELHDVSPYYRKEFFKALDLLEEVGLDGFSLLIVPYFWERAPLGEDKDFVSFIKSLPAEVVLHGYTHKGSRRFSDLLWTDGEGEFGGLDLISTYEKVYLALELMDYLGIKTEFFV
;
A
#
# COMPACT_ATOMS: atom_id res chain seq x y z
N MET A 1 26.76 -11.39 -4.42
CA MET A 1 25.73 -11.21 -3.36
C MET A 1 24.40 -11.11 -4.07
N SER A 2 23.46 -12.00 -3.75
CA SER A 2 22.07 -11.85 -4.19
C SER A 2 21.40 -10.85 -3.24
N LEU A 3 20.99 -9.70 -3.78
CA LEU A 3 20.16 -8.75 -3.05
C LEU A 3 18.72 -9.27 -3.15
N PHE A 4 18.09 -9.56 -2.00
CA PHE A 4 16.68 -9.91 -1.95
C PHE A 4 15.95 -8.76 -1.25
N LEU A 5 14.80 -8.38 -1.81
CA LEU A 5 13.89 -7.41 -1.22
C LEU A 5 12.61 -8.16 -0.85
N LEU A 6 12.14 -7.95 0.37
CA LEU A 6 10.89 -8.49 0.87
C LEU A 6 9.88 -7.35 0.96
N GLU A 7 8.74 -7.52 0.33
CA GLU A 7 7.69 -6.51 0.23
C GLU A 7 6.40 -7.05 0.84
N LEU A 8 5.79 -6.28 1.72
CA LEU A 8 4.41 -6.51 2.17
C LEU A 8 3.50 -5.59 1.38
N HIS A 9 2.68 -6.19 0.53
CA HIS A 9 1.75 -5.50 -0.38
C HIS A 9 0.44 -5.10 0.31
N ASP A 10 -0.23 -4.12 -0.30
CA ASP A 10 -1.58 -3.66 0.04
C ASP A 10 -1.77 -3.32 1.52
N VAL A 11 -0.73 -2.78 2.15
CA VAL A 11 -0.73 -2.43 3.57
C VAL A 11 -1.77 -1.34 3.81
N SER A 12 -2.86 -1.75 4.44
CA SER A 12 -4.06 -0.96 4.67
C SER A 12 -4.87 -1.54 5.83
N PRO A 13 -5.79 -0.75 6.44
CA PRO A 13 -6.66 -1.28 7.48
C PRO A 13 -7.56 -2.44 7.01
N TYR A 14 -7.82 -2.54 5.70
CA TYR A 14 -8.63 -3.60 5.11
C TYR A 14 -8.00 -4.99 5.35
N TYR A 15 -6.70 -5.12 5.11
CA TYR A 15 -5.93 -6.36 5.29
C TYR A 15 -5.24 -6.46 6.66
N ARG A 16 -5.73 -5.74 7.68
CA ARG A 16 -5.09 -5.68 9.00
C ARG A 16 -4.76 -7.06 9.57
N LYS A 17 -5.69 -8.00 9.48
CA LYS A 17 -5.53 -9.35 10.04
C LYS A 17 -4.45 -10.14 9.32
N GLU A 18 -4.43 -10.05 7.99
CA GLU A 18 -3.46 -10.71 7.11
C GLU A 18 -2.07 -10.09 7.30
N PHE A 19 -2.01 -8.75 7.40
CA PHE A 19 -0.79 -8.00 7.66
C PHE A 19 -0.13 -8.40 8.97
N PHE A 20 -0.88 -8.47 10.07
CA PHE A 20 -0.33 -8.92 11.36
C PHE A 20 0.17 -10.38 11.30
N LYS A 21 -0.57 -11.28 10.64
CA LYS A 21 -0.10 -12.66 10.45
C LYS A 21 1.18 -12.75 9.63
N ALA A 22 1.34 -11.87 8.64
CA ALA A 22 2.57 -11.80 7.87
C ALA A 22 3.73 -11.35 8.77
N LEU A 23 3.52 -10.34 9.61
CA LEU A 23 4.54 -9.91 10.58
C LEU A 23 4.90 -11.01 11.60
N ASP A 24 3.90 -11.72 12.15
CA ASP A 24 4.12 -12.86 13.05
C ASP A 24 5.01 -13.92 12.37
N LEU A 25 4.73 -14.23 11.09
CA LEU A 25 5.53 -15.18 10.32
C LEU A 25 6.95 -14.68 10.10
N LEU A 26 7.12 -13.40 9.75
CA LEU A 26 8.44 -12.80 9.54
C LEU A 26 9.28 -12.84 10.81
N GLU A 27 8.68 -12.56 11.97
CA GLU A 27 9.33 -12.70 13.27
C GLU A 27 9.71 -14.17 13.55
N GLU A 28 8.79 -15.12 13.32
CA GLU A 28 9.02 -16.56 13.55
C GLU A 28 10.23 -17.09 12.75
N VAL A 29 10.41 -16.61 11.51
CA VAL A 29 11.50 -17.04 10.63
C VAL A 29 12.75 -16.16 10.72
N GLY A 30 12.75 -15.11 11.54
CA GLY A 30 13.88 -14.20 11.75
C GLY A 30 14.19 -13.28 10.57
N LEU A 31 13.16 -12.82 9.85
CA LEU A 31 13.27 -11.87 8.74
C LEU A 31 12.84 -10.47 9.17
N ASP A 32 13.83 -9.62 9.48
CA ASP A 32 13.59 -8.28 10.02
C ASP A 32 13.60 -7.16 8.96
N GLY A 33 14.05 -7.47 7.73
CA GLY A 33 14.19 -6.48 6.66
C GLY A 33 13.09 -6.61 5.61
N PHE A 34 12.19 -5.62 5.55
CA PHE A 34 11.09 -5.57 4.58
C PHE A 34 10.63 -4.13 4.31
N SER A 35 9.91 -3.95 3.20
CA SER A 35 9.26 -2.69 2.83
C SER A 35 7.74 -2.83 2.91
N LEU A 36 7.06 -1.75 3.28
CA LEU A 36 5.61 -1.64 3.38
C LEU A 36 5.07 -0.89 2.17
N LEU A 37 4.33 -1.57 1.32
CA LEU A 37 3.67 -0.99 0.16
C LEU A 37 2.26 -0.54 0.58
N ILE A 38 2.15 0.74 0.92
CA ILE A 38 0.96 1.32 1.55
C ILE A 38 -0.04 1.81 0.52
N VAL A 39 -1.31 1.47 0.72
CA VAL A 39 -2.45 2.03 -0.03
C VAL A 39 -3.29 2.89 0.92
N PRO A 40 -3.20 4.24 0.85
CA PRO A 40 -3.80 5.13 1.85
C PRO A 40 -5.33 5.09 1.92
N TYR A 41 -6.01 4.72 0.84
CA TYR A 41 -7.47 4.64 0.78
C TYR A 41 -7.95 3.39 0.03
N PHE A 42 -7.48 2.23 0.48
CA PHE A 42 -7.72 0.95 -0.18
C PHE A 42 -9.21 0.72 -0.50
N TRP A 43 -9.48 0.48 -1.78
CA TRP A 43 -10.78 0.29 -2.42
C TRP A 43 -11.85 1.32 -2.11
N GLU A 44 -11.45 2.51 -1.65
CA GLU A 44 -12.36 3.54 -1.15
C GLU A 44 -13.22 3.05 0.04
N ARG A 45 -12.69 2.10 0.82
CA ARG A 45 -13.42 1.44 1.94
C ARG A 45 -12.66 1.45 3.26
N ALA A 46 -11.34 1.51 3.20
CA ALA A 46 -10.48 1.47 4.37
C ALA A 46 -9.52 2.66 4.36
N PRO A 47 -10.01 3.88 4.63
CA PRO A 47 -9.16 5.05 4.71
C PRO A 47 -8.19 4.90 5.89
N LEU A 48 -6.90 4.98 5.59
CA LEU A 48 -5.83 4.80 6.57
C LEU A 48 -5.96 5.80 7.75
N GLY A 49 -6.45 7.01 7.48
CA GLY A 49 -6.63 8.05 8.49
C GLY A 49 -7.73 7.81 9.53
N GLU A 50 -8.64 6.86 9.29
CA GLU A 50 -9.68 6.50 10.27
C GLU A 50 -9.17 5.50 11.33
N ASP A 51 -8.03 4.84 11.10
CA ASP A 51 -7.43 3.86 12.01
C ASP A 51 -6.10 4.36 12.58
N LYS A 52 -6.20 5.23 13.59
CA LYS A 52 -5.03 5.85 14.24
C LYS A 52 -4.08 4.82 14.86
N ASP A 53 -4.61 3.72 15.38
CA ASP A 53 -3.81 2.67 16.00
C ASP A 53 -3.00 1.92 14.94
N PHE A 54 -3.61 1.63 13.78
CA PHE A 54 -2.90 1.04 12.64
C PHE A 54 -1.81 1.98 12.12
N VAL A 55 -2.11 3.29 11.97
CA VAL A 55 -1.12 4.30 11.57
C VAL A 55 0.03 4.38 12.56
N SER A 56 -0.26 4.40 13.86
CA SER A 56 0.79 4.41 14.88
C SER A 56 1.65 3.15 14.83
N PHE A 57 1.03 2.00 14.57
CA PHE A 57 1.72 0.72 14.48
C PHE A 57 2.67 0.69 13.26
N ILE A 58 2.20 1.02 12.06
CA ILE A 58 3.06 1.01 10.86
C ILE A 58 4.25 1.98 11.00
N LYS A 59 4.05 3.13 11.65
CA LYS A 59 5.11 4.11 11.91
C LYS A 59 6.15 3.63 12.92
N SER A 60 5.81 2.61 13.73
CA SER A 60 6.72 2.02 14.71
C SER A 60 7.59 0.91 14.12
N LEU A 61 7.23 0.37 12.94
CA LEU A 61 7.98 -0.69 12.28
C LEU A 61 9.27 -0.11 11.66
N PRO A 62 10.41 -0.81 11.77
CA PRO A 62 11.67 -0.40 11.15
C PRO A 62 11.69 -0.75 9.65
N ALA A 63 10.64 -0.39 8.92
CA ALA A 63 10.44 -0.76 7.52
C ALA A 63 10.44 0.48 6.62
N GLU A 64 10.96 0.32 5.40
CA GLU A 64 10.84 1.35 4.37
C GLU A 64 9.39 1.43 3.90
N VAL A 65 8.86 2.65 3.77
CA VAL A 65 7.49 2.86 3.30
C VAL A 65 7.51 3.29 1.84
N VAL A 66 6.80 2.52 1.02
CA VAL A 66 6.63 2.72 -0.42
C VAL A 66 5.15 3.03 -0.68
N LEU A 67 4.87 4.07 -1.45
CA LEU A 67 3.51 4.36 -1.87
C LEU A 67 3.08 3.36 -2.95
N HIS A 68 1.94 2.70 -2.76
CA HIS A 68 1.45 1.65 -3.66
C HIS A 68 0.11 2.02 -4.30
N GLY A 69 0.02 3.23 -4.85
CA GLY A 69 -1.24 3.80 -5.33
C GLY A 69 -2.07 4.48 -4.25
N TYR A 70 -3.24 4.99 -4.64
CA TYR A 70 -4.14 5.72 -3.73
C TYR A 70 -5.27 4.83 -3.24
N THR A 71 -5.94 4.13 -4.16
CA THR A 71 -7.11 3.30 -3.87
C THR A 71 -6.95 1.85 -4.28
N HIS A 72 -5.97 1.53 -5.12
CA HIS A 72 -5.80 0.19 -5.71
C HIS A 72 -7.09 -0.34 -6.35
N LYS A 73 -7.90 0.57 -6.89
CA LYS A 73 -9.19 0.30 -7.53
C LYS A 73 -9.11 0.74 -8.97
N GLY A 74 -9.02 -0.23 -9.87
CA GLY A 74 -9.01 -0.07 -11.31
C GLY A 74 -10.37 -0.31 -11.96
N SER A 75 -10.47 0.05 -13.24
CA SER A 75 -11.61 -0.32 -14.07
C SER A 75 -11.51 -1.79 -14.48
N ARG A 76 -12.57 -2.60 -14.27
CA ARG A 76 -12.61 -3.98 -14.75
C ARG A 76 -12.79 -3.99 -16.26
N ARG A 77 -11.69 -3.98 -17.01
CA ARG A 77 -11.70 -4.20 -18.46
C ARG A 77 -11.74 -5.71 -18.72
N PHE A 78 -12.48 -6.11 -19.75
CA PHE A 78 -12.61 -7.52 -20.13
C PHE A 78 -11.26 -8.18 -20.43
N SER A 79 -10.27 -7.40 -20.90
CA SER A 79 -8.89 -7.82 -21.14
C SER A 79 -8.10 -8.14 -19.87
N ASP A 80 -8.47 -7.54 -18.74
CA ASP A 80 -7.66 -7.51 -17.52
C ASP A 80 -8.21 -8.47 -16.46
N LEU A 81 -9.34 -9.12 -16.77
CA LEU A 81 -10.09 -10.03 -15.90
C LEU A 81 -9.28 -11.27 -15.48
N LEU A 82 -8.28 -11.66 -16.26
CA LEU A 82 -7.40 -12.80 -15.98
C LEU A 82 -6.10 -12.40 -15.26
N TRP A 83 -5.84 -11.11 -15.11
CA TRP A 83 -4.55 -10.58 -14.65
C TRP A 83 -4.65 -9.83 -13.32
N THR A 84 -5.78 -9.17 -13.04
CA THR A 84 -6.00 -8.43 -11.79
C THR A 84 -7.45 -8.58 -11.35
N ASP A 85 -7.75 -8.52 -10.04
CA ASP A 85 -9.15 -8.44 -9.55
C ASP A 85 -9.77 -7.03 -9.71
N GLY A 86 -9.33 -6.31 -10.74
CA GLY A 86 -9.67 -4.89 -10.93
C GLY A 86 -8.84 -3.96 -10.05
N GLU A 87 -7.59 -4.32 -9.76
CA GLU A 87 -6.69 -3.55 -8.89
C GLU A 87 -5.72 -2.64 -9.67
N GLY A 88 -5.72 -2.71 -11.01
CA GLY A 88 -4.97 -1.81 -11.88
C GLY A 88 -5.50 -0.38 -11.85
N GLU A 89 -5.26 0.34 -10.76
CA GLU A 89 -5.78 1.69 -10.48
C GLU A 89 -5.51 2.68 -11.62
N PHE A 90 -4.29 2.63 -12.16
CA PHE A 90 -3.86 3.50 -13.25
C PHE A 90 -4.16 2.93 -14.64
N GLY A 91 -4.69 1.71 -14.69
CA GLY A 91 -5.04 1.00 -15.91
C GLY A 91 -6.11 1.74 -16.70
N GLY A 92 -5.68 2.49 -17.71
CA GLY A 92 -6.56 3.19 -18.63
C GLY A 92 -7.04 4.57 -18.19
N LEU A 93 -6.41 5.15 -17.17
CA LEU A 93 -6.58 6.57 -16.83
C LEU A 93 -5.82 7.47 -17.82
N ASP A 94 -6.28 8.72 -17.94
CA ASP A 94 -5.48 9.76 -18.57
C ASP A 94 -4.40 10.28 -17.62
N LEU A 95 -3.49 11.10 -18.15
CA LEU A 95 -2.37 11.63 -17.41
C LEU A 95 -2.84 12.48 -16.22
N ILE A 96 -3.86 13.32 -16.41
CA ILE A 96 -4.38 14.24 -15.39
C ILE A 96 -4.92 13.44 -14.20
N SER A 97 -5.79 12.46 -14.47
CA SER A 97 -6.39 11.58 -13.46
C SER A 97 -5.33 10.75 -12.72
N THR A 98 -4.25 10.37 -13.41
CA THR A 98 -3.10 9.68 -12.81
C THR A 98 -2.39 10.60 -11.81
N TYR A 99 -2.07 11.83 -12.20
CA TYR A 99 -1.45 12.80 -11.31
C TYR A 99 -2.33 13.13 -10.10
N GLU A 100 -3.64 13.32 -10.31
CA GLU A 100 -4.59 13.60 -9.23
C GLU A 100 -4.55 12.52 -8.15
N LYS A 101 -4.57 11.24 -8.54
CA LYS A 101 -4.47 10.12 -7.59
C LYS A 101 -3.15 10.10 -6.83
N VAL A 102 -2.02 10.34 -7.51
CA VAL A 102 -0.70 10.41 -6.85
C VAL A 102 -0.65 11.56 -5.85
N TYR A 103 -1.16 12.75 -6.20
CA TYR A 103 -1.19 13.89 -5.29
C TYR A 103 -2.09 13.64 -4.08
N LEU A 104 -3.29 13.09 -4.27
CA LEU A 104 -4.19 12.73 -3.16
C LEU A 104 -3.55 11.73 -2.21
N ALA A 105 -2.84 10.73 -2.75
CA ALA A 105 -2.10 9.78 -1.93
C ALA A 105 -1.00 10.46 -1.12
N LEU A 106 -0.17 11.29 -1.75
CA LEU A 106 0.92 12.00 -1.07
C LEU A 106 0.41 12.96 0.00
N GLU A 107 -0.67 13.71 -0.28
CA GLU A 107 -1.31 14.60 0.69
C GLU A 107 -1.82 13.83 1.92
N LEU A 108 -2.46 12.67 1.71
CA LEU A 108 -2.95 11.85 2.81
C LEU A 108 -1.78 11.25 3.62
N MET A 109 -0.72 10.81 2.96
CA MET A 109 0.49 10.30 3.63
C MET A 109 1.16 11.39 4.48
N ASP A 110 1.32 12.61 3.94
CA ASP A 110 1.87 13.75 4.66
C ASP A 110 1.00 14.15 5.86
N TYR A 111 -0.34 14.19 5.67
CA TYR A 111 -1.29 14.46 6.75
C TYR A 111 -1.17 13.47 7.90
N LEU A 112 -0.90 12.19 7.61
CA LEU A 112 -0.70 11.15 8.63
C LEU A 112 0.74 11.12 9.18
N GLY A 113 1.62 11.97 8.66
CA GLY A 113 3.04 12.02 8.99
C GLY A 113 3.75 10.72 8.64
N ILE A 114 3.36 10.09 7.54
CA ILE A 114 4.01 8.91 6.96
C ILE A 114 4.82 9.40 5.78
N LYS A 115 6.14 9.21 5.84
CA LYS A 115 7.05 9.61 4.77
C LYS A 115 7.25 8.46 3.79
N THR A 116 7.36 8.80 2.52
CA THR A 116 7.71 7.86 1.45
C THR A 116 8.56 8.59 0.42
N GLU A 117 9.52 7.89 -0.16
CA GLU A 117 10.39 8.41 -1.23
C GLU A 117 10.20 7.66 -2.55
N PHE A 118 9.42 6.57 -2.52
CA PHE A 118 9.27 5.63 -3.63
C PHE A 118 7.80 5.38 -3.92
N PHE A 119 7.51 5.06 -5.18
CA PHE A 119 6.20 4.71 -5.68
C PHE A 119 6.32 3.44 -6.52
N VAL A 120 5.41 2.48 -6.31
CA VAL A 120 5.30 1.23 -7.08
C VAL A 120 3.87 1.05 -7.57
#